data_AF-A0A940FWT8-F1
#
_entry.id   AF-A0A940FWT8-F1
#
_cell.length_a   1.000
_cell.length_b   1.000
_cell.length_c   1.000
_cell.angle_alpha   90.00
_cell.angle_beta   90.00
_cell.angle_gamma   90.00
#
_symmetry.space_group_name_H-M   'P 1'
#
loop_
_entity.id
_entity.type
_entity.pdbx_description
1 polymer ?
#
loop_
_entity_poly.entity_id
_entity_poly.type
_entity_poly.pdbx_seq_one_letter_code
_entity_poly.pdbx_strand_id
1 'polypeptide(L)'
;MAIGAELTQALRTFAAQEKEIVELGRRVDPTNAMDFVRMRRRLVMGFADLNAALDKDPWLSSKPDALFEGRQLFSAFRAANSINQANWPVVMARDDPKGYGVAAAPVGEKSRAFWQWVERELGFKR
;
A
#
# COMPACT_ATOMS: atom_id res chain seq x y z
N MET A 1 -16.35 17.15 -6.14
CA MET A 1 -14.89 17.02 -5.98
C MET A 1 -14.45 15.91 -6.91
N ALA A 2 -13.54 16.16 -7.83
CA ALA A 2 -13.05 15.12 -8.72
C ALA A 2 -11.53 15.24 -8.78
N ILE A 3 -10.84 14.35 -8.06
CA ILE A 3 -9.44 14.04 -8.35
C ILE A 3 -9.32 13.57 -9.80
N GLY A 4 -8.14 13.71 -10.39
CA GLY A 4 -7.89 13.33 -11.78
C GLY A 4 -8.15 11.85 -12.03
N ALA A 5 -8.41 11.51 -13.30
CA ALA A 5 -8.60 10.12 -13.72
C ALA A 5 -7.36 9.26 -13.46
N GLU A 6 -6.15 9.83 -13.62
CA GLU A 6 -4.88 9.14 -13.33
C GLU A 6 -4.77 8.76 -11.84
N LEU A 7 -5.02 9.72 -10.93
CA LEU A 7 -5.01 9.46 -9.49
C LEU A 7 -6.09 8.46 -9.08
N THR A 8 -7.30 8.59 -9.63
CA THR A 8 -8.39 7.64 -9.37
C THR A 8 -8.01 6.22 -9.78
N GLN A 9 -7.41 6.06 -10.96
CA GLN A 9 -6.98 4.76 -11.45
C GLN A 9 -5.82 4.18 -10.64
N ALA A 10 -4.85 5.03 -10.24
CA ALA A 10 -3.75 4.62 -9.38
C ALA A 10 -4.24 4.13 -8.01
N LEU A 11 -5.15 4.87 -7.37
CA LEU A 11 -5.76 4.47 -6.10
C LEU A 11 -6.51 3.14 -6.23
N ARG A 12 -7.33 2.96 -7.27
CA ARG A 12 -8.04 1.71 -7.52
C ARG A 12 -7.09 0.53 -7.73
N THR A 13 -6.04 0.73 -8.52
CA THR A 13 -5.05 -0.32 -8.83
C THR A 13 -4.29 -0.71 -7.57
N PHE A 14 -3.85 0.28 -6.80
CA PHE A 14 -3.11 0.05 -5.56
C PHE A 14 -3.98 -0.62 -4.48
N ALA A 15 -5.25 -0.21 -4.33
CA ALA A 15 -6.22 -0.86 -3.45
C ALA A 15 -6.40 -2.37 -3.78
N ALA A 16 -6.51 -2.69 -5.07
CA ALA A 16 -6.63 -4.08 -5.52
C ALA A 16 -5.36 -4.89 -5.21
N GLN A 17 -4.17 -4.34 -5.47
CA GLN A 17 -2.90 -4.98 -5.17
C GLN A 17 -2.71 -5.21 -3.66
N GLU A 18 -3.08 -4.23 -2.84
CA GLU A 18 -3.01 -4.33 -1.38
C GLU A 18 -3.96 -5.43 -0.86
N LYS A 19 -5.18 -5.50 -1.38
CA LYS A 19 -6.13 -6.56 -1.03
C LYS A 19 -5.57 -7.95 -1.40
N GLU A 20 -5.07 -8.10 -2.62
CA GLU A 20 -4.54 -9.37 -3.12
C GLU A 20 -3.35 -9.86 -2.29
N ILE A 21 -2.39 -8.98 -1.93
CA ILE A 21 -1.24 -9.39 -1.12
C ILE A 21 -1.62 -9.71 0.32
N VAL A 22 -2.61 -9.04 0.90
CA VAL A 22 -3.13 -9.37 2.25
C VAL A 22 -3.81 -10.73 2.24
N GLU A 23 -4.64 -11.01 1.23
CA GLU A 23 -5.30 -12.31 1.08
C GLU A 23 -4.28 -13.44 0.86
N LEU A 24 -3.25 -13.21 0.04
CA LEU A 24 -2.19 -14.17 -0.21
C LEU A 24 -1.31 -14.40 1.03
N GLY A 25 -0.92 -13.34 1.73
CA GLY A 25 -0.07 -13.41 2.92
C GLY A 25 -0.67 -14.19 4.09
N ARG A 26 -2.01 -14.31 4.16
CA ARG A 26 -2.71 -15.12 5.17
C ARG A 26 -2.62 -16.63 4.94
N ARG A 27 -2.32 -17.04 3.71
CA ARG A 27 -2.33 -18.44 3.25
C ARG A 27 -1.03 -18.81 2.56
N VAL A 28 0.04 -18.09 2.86
CA VAL A 28 1.33 -18.29 2.21
C VAL A 28 1.87 -19.68 2.58
N ASP A 29 2.22 -20.45 1.55
CA ASP A 29 2.65 -21.84 1.65
C ASP A 29 3.68 -22.15 0.55
N PRO A 30 4.31 -23.35 0.53
CA PRO A 30 5.30 -23.69 -0.49
C PRO A 30 4.78 -23.61 -1.94
N THR A 31 3.49 -23.84 -2.17
CA THR A 31 2.88 -23.86 -3.52
C THR A 31 2.64 -22.46 -4.08
N ASN A 32 2.46 -21.46 -3.21
CA ASN A 32 2.13 -20.09 -3.61
C ASN A 32 3.20 -19.04 -3.20
N ALA A 33 4.30 -19.46 -2.56
CA ALA A 33 5.39 -18.58 -2.13
C ALA A 33 5.95 -17.72 -3.28
N MET A 34 6.07 -18.27 -4.48
CA MET A 34 6.55 -17.51 -5.65
C MET A 34 5.55 -16.42 -6.09
N ASP A 35 4.26 -16.68 -5.98
CA ASP A 35 3.24 -15.66 -6.25
C ASP A 35 3.29 -14.56 -5.20
N PHE A 36 3.59 -14.91 -3.95
CA PHE A 36 3.78 -13.91 -2.90
C PHE A 36 5.00 -13.02 -3.14
N VAL A 37 6.11 -13.57 -3.63
CA VAL A 37 7.27 -12.78 -4.09
C VAL A 37 6.86 -11.82 -5.21
N ARG A 38 6.12 -12.32 -6.21
CA ARG A 38 5.64 -11.49 -7.34
C ARG A 38 4.73 -10.37 -6.85
N MET A 39 3.82 -10.67 -5.91
CA MET A 39 2.92 -9.67 -5.33
C MET A 39 3.64 -8.61 -4.51
N ARG A 40 4.67 -8.98 -3.73
CA ARG A 40 5.52 -8.00 -3.03
C ARG A 40 6.20 -7.04 -4.01
N ARG A 41 6.70 -7.54 -5.13
CA ARG A 41 7.29 -6.69 -6.19
C ARG A 41 6.25 -5.79 -6.83
N ARG A 42 5.06 -6.32 -7.17
CA ARG A 42 3.96 -5.52 -7.72
C ARG A 42 3.54 -4.40 -6.77
N LEU A 43 3.43 -4.69 -5.47
CA LEU A 43 3.09 -3.68 -4.46
C LEU A 43 4.14 -2.55 -4.41
N VAL A 44 5.43 -2.88 -4.50
CA VAL A 44 6.51 -1.87 -4.55
C VAL A 44 6.39 -0.97 -5.78
N MET A 45 6.04 -1.53 -6.95
CA MET A 45 5.77 -0.72 -8.14
C MET A 45 4.51 0.14 -7.95
N GLY A 46 3.45 -0.42 -7.37
CA GLY A 46 2.23 0.32 -7.05
C GLY A 46 2.47 1.51 -6.12
N PHE A 47 3.40 1.39 -5.17
CA PHE A 47 3.82 2.53 -4.36
C PHE A 47 4.43 3.66 -5.20
N ALA A 48 5.26 3.32 -6.19
CA ALA A 48 5.87 4.32 -7.07
C ALA A 48 4.83 4.97 -8.00
N ASP A 49 3.95 4.16 -8.58
CA ASP A 49 2.88 4.63 -9.48
C ASP A 49 1.92 5.58 -8.75
N LEU A 50 1.49 5.20 -7.54
CA LEU A 50 0.61 6.04 -6.73
C LEU A 50 1.32 7.32 -6.24
N ASN A 51 2.61 7.26 -5.89
CA ASN A 51 3.37 8.48 -5.57
C ASN A 51 3.35 9.46 -6.75
N ALA A 52 3.67 8.96 -7.95
CA ALA A 52 3.70 9.79 -9.15
C ALA A 52 2.32 10.39 -9.47
N ALA A 53 1.24 9.62 -9.27
CA ALA A 53 -0.12 10.11 -9.49
C ALA A 53 -0.55 11.16 -8.47
N LEU A 54 -0.17 11.02 -7.19
CA LEU A 54 -0.39 12.04 -6.16
C LEU A 54 0.34 13.35 -6.50
N ASP A 55 1.57 13.26 -7.00
CA ASP A 55 2.41 14.42 -7.32
C ASP A 55 1.93 15.18 -8.57
N LYS A 56 1.27 14.50 -9.50
CA LYS A 56 0.78 15.08 -10.76
C LYS A 56 -0.67 15.57 -10.69
N ASP A 57 -1.41 15.22 -9.64
CA ASP A 57 -2.82 15.56 -9.56
C ASP A 57 -3.03 17.09 -9.44
N PRO A 58 -3.80 17.72 -10.37
CA PRO A 58 -3.97 19.17 -10.36
C PRO A 58 -4.70 19.69 -9.12
N TRP A 59 -5.64 18.91 -8.56
CA TRP A 59 -6.39 19.32 -7.38
C TRP A 59 -5.50 19.29 -6.13
N LEU A 60 -4.71 18.24 -5.94
CA LEU A 60 -3.73 18.17 -4.86
C LEU A 60 -2.65 19.23 -4.98
N SER A 61 -2.20 19.54 -6.20
CA SER A 61 -1.24 20.62 -6.45
C SER A 61 -1.77 21.99 -6.02
N SER A 62 -3.09 22.19 -6.08
CA SER A 62 -3.75 23.41 -5.57
C SER A 62 -3.96 23.43 -4.05
N LYS A 63 -3.64 22.33 -3.34
CA LYS A 63 -3.83 22.13 -1.90
C LYS A 63 -2.55 21.60 -1.24
N PRO A 64 -1.52 22.46 -1.06
CA PRO A 64 -0.21 22.03 -0.60
C PRO A 64 -0.22 21.34 0.77
N ASP A 65 -1.07 21.78 1.70
CA ASP A 65 -1.18 21.17 3.03
C ASP A 65 -1.74 19.74 2.95
N ALA A 66 -2.78 19.54 2.14
CA ALA A 66 -3.37 18.22 1.92
C ALA A 66 -2.36 17.28 1.23
N LEU A 67 -1.65 17.78 0.20
CA LEU A 67 -0.60 17.01 -0.47
C LEU A 67 0.54 16.64 0.49
N PHE A 68 0.95 17.56 1.37
CA PHE A 68 1.99 17.30 2.37
C PHE A 68 1.57 16.22 3.37
N GLU A 69 0.36 16.32 3.93
CA GLU A 69 -0.19 15.31 4.84
C GLU A 69 -0.27 13.93 4.15
N GLY A 70 -0.82 13.90 2.93
CA GLY A 70 -0.93 12.67 2.12
C GLY A 70 0.44 12.02 1.87
N ARG A 71 1.45 12.82 1.51
CA ARG A 71 2.83 12.33 1.33
C ARG A 71 3.43 11.78 2.61
N GLN A 72 3.20 12.42 3.76
CA GLN A 72 3.71 11.89 5.03
C GLN A 72 3.10 10.53 5.36
N LEU A 73 1.77 10.42 5.28
CA LEU A 73 1.05 9.17 5.56
C LEU A 73 1.46 8.07 4.59
N PHE A 74 1.56 8.40 3.31
CA PHE A 74 1.97 7.45 2.27
C PHE A 74 3.42 6.99 2.43
N SER A 75 4.33 7.91 2.76
CA SER A 75 5.73 7.60 3.06
C SER A 75 5.86 6.69 4.28
N ALA A 76 5.11 6.96 5.36
CA ALA A 76 5.07 6.11 6.54
C ALA A 76 4.57 4.70 6.22
N PHE A 77 3.54 4.57 5.37
CA PHE A 77 3.05 3.27 4.90
C PHE A 77 4.11 2.53 4.09
N ARG A 78 4.74 3.20 3.10
CA ARG A 78 5.81 2.61 2.29
C ARG A 78 6.98 2.15 3.14
N ALA A 79 7.41 2.96 4.12
CA ALA A 79 8.50 2.63 5.03
C ALA A 79 8.18 1.40 5.89
N ALA A 80 6.98 1.34 6.48
CA ALA A 80 6.54 0.19 7.25
C ALA A 80 6.53 -1.09 6.40
N ASN A 81 6.04 -1.02 5.15
CA ASN A 81 6.08 -2.14 4.22
C ASN A 81 7.52 -2.59 3.92
N SER A 82 8.44 -1.66 3.65
CA SER A 82 9.86 -1.97 3.39
C SER A 82 10.52 -2.67 4.58
N ILE A 83 10.28 -2.17 5.80
CA ILE A 83 10.78 -2.78 7.04
C ILE A 83 10.23 -4.20 7.20
N ASN A 84 8.93 -4.38 6.97
CA ASN A 84 8.32 -5.71 7.04
C ASN A 84 8.94 -6.66 6.01
N GLN A 85 9.12 -6.24 4.75
CA GLN A 85 9.73 -7.10 3.73
C GLN A 85 11.20 -7.45 4.02
N ALA A 86 11.96 -6.54 4.62
CA ALA A 86 13.34 -6.77 5.01
C ALA A 86 13.45 -7.76 6.18
N ASN A 87 12.61 -7.61 7.20
CA ASN A 87 12.65 -8.43 8.41
C ASN A 87 11.91 -9.77 8.27
N TRP A 88 10.96 -9.86 7.33
CA TRP A 88 10.16 -11.05 7.06
C TRP A 88 10.30 -11.49 5.61
N PRO A 89 11.44 -12.11 5.22
CA PRO A 89 11.59 -12.72 3.92
C PRO A 89 10.52 -13.80 3.68
N VAL A 90 10.24 -14.11 2.42
CA VAL A 90 9.13 -15.02 2.06
C VAL A 90 9.26 -16.40 2.70
N VAL A 91 10.48 -16.92 2.87
CA VAL A 91 10.71 -18.18 3.58
C VAL A 91 10.19 -18.15 5.02
N MET A 92 10.42 -17.05 5.76
CA MET A 92 9.93 -16.90 7.13
C MET A 92 8.43 -16.68 7.17
N ALA A 93 7.88 -15.91 6.21
CA ALA A 93 6.43 -15.72 6.13
C ALA A 93 5.69 -17.03 5.84
N ARG A 94 6.30 -17.94 5.08
CA ARG A 94 5.82 -19.30 4.79
C ARG A 94 5.92 -20.22 6.00
N ASP A 95 7.06 -20.19 6.68
CA ASP A 95 7.33 -21.12 7.78
C ASP A 95 6.61 -20.72 9.07
N ASP A 96 6.33 -19.41 9.25
CA ASP A 96 5.51 -18.89 10.35
C ASP A 96 4.49 -17.81 9.87
N PRO A 97 3.36 -18.23 9.28
CA PRO A 97 2.31 -17.31 8.84
C PRO A 97 1.66 -16.53 9.98
N LYS A 98 1.64 -17.09 11.21
CA LYS A 98 1.06 -16.44 12.38
C LYS A 98 1.96 -15.30 12.86
N GLY A 99 3.25 -15.54 13.01
CA GLY A 99 4.23 -14.50 13.33
C GLY A 99 4.29 -13.42 12.25
N TYR A 100 4.20 -13.81 10.98
CA TYR A 100 4.10 -12.86 9.88
C TYR A 100 2.89 -11.93 10.01
N GLY A 101 1.72 -12.49 10.38
CA GLY A 101 0.51 -11.71 10.64
C GLY A 101 0.69 -10.64 11.73
N VAL A 102 1.38 -10.99 12.82
CA VAL A 102 1.72 -10.03 13.89
C VAL A 102 2.68 -8.95 13.38
N ALA A 103 3.72 -9.36 12.66
CA ALA A 103 4.72 -8.43 12.13
C ALA A 103 4.18 -7.51 11.02
N ALA A 104 3.09 -7.89 10.36
CA ALA A 104 2.40 -7.06 9.37
C ALA A 104 1.46 -6.03 10.01
N ALA A 105 1.18 -6.10 11.32
CA ALA A 105 0.25 -5.18 11.99
C ALA A 105 0.63 -3.69 11.84
N PRO A 106 1.90 -3.27 11.97
CA PRO A 106 2.30 -1.88 11.73
C PRO A 106 2.03 -1.42 10.28
N VAL A 107 2.20 -2.33 9.31
CA VAL A 107 1.90 -2.05 7.89
C VAL A 107 0.41 -1.77 7.72
N GLY A 108 -0.44 -2.60 8.33
CA GLY A 108 -1.90 -2.43 8.31
C GLY A 108 -2.36 -1.14 9.00
N GLU A 109 -1.72 -0.73 10.09
CA GLU A 109 -1.99 0.54 10.77
C GLU A 109 -1.70 1.74 9.86
N LYS A 110 -0.50 1.79 9.26
CA LYS A 110 -0.10 2.91 8.38
C LYS A 110 -0.90 2.93 7.07
N SER A 111 -1.23 1.76 6.53
CA SER A 111 -2.18 1.64 5.42
C SER A 111 -3.53 2.28 5.77
N ARG A 112 -4.10 1.92 6.92
CA ARG A 112 -5.39 2.45 7.36
C ARG A 112 -5.36 3.98 7.48
N ALA A 113 -4.32 4.53 8.08
CA ALA A 113 -4.17 5.98 8.23
C ALA A 113 -4.13 6.69 6.87
N PHE A 114 -3.38 6.15 5.90
CA PHE A 114 -3.36 6.67 4.54
C PHE A 114 -4.74 6.58 3.87
N TRP A 115 -5.42 5.44 3.93
CA TRP A 115 -6.73 5.28 3.29
C TRP A 115 -7.84 6.14 3.93
N GLN A 116 -7.78 6.38 5.23
CA GLN A 116 -8.68 7.31 5.91
C GLN A 116 -8.47 8.74 5.41
N TRP A 117 -7.23 9.14 5.18
CA TRP A 117 -6.91 10.42 4.54
C TRP A 117 -7.42 10.47 3.10
N VAL A 118 -7.23 9.40 2.31
CA VAL A 118 -7.75 9.30 0.94
C VAL A 118 -9.27 9.46 0.90
N GLU A 119 -10.00 8.78 1.79
CA GLU A 119 -11.46 8.91 1.84
C GLU A 119 -11.90 10.33 2.24
N ARG A 120 -11.23 10.92 3.23
CA ARG A 120 -11.56 12.25 3.75
C ARG A 120 -11.27 13.37 2.75
N GLU A 121 -10.06 13.39 2.17
CA GLU A 121 -9.62 14.46 1.29
C GLU A 121 -10.05 14.26 -0.15
N LEU A 122 -9.97 13.01 -0.65
CA LEU A 122 -10.15 12.71 -2.06
C LEU A 122 -11.54 12.14 -2.37
N GLY A 123 -12.31 11.77 -1.35
CA GLY A 123 -13.63 11.13 -1.51
C GLY A 123 -13.57 9.72 -2.11
N PHE A 124 -12.38 9.10 -2.17
CA PHE A 124 -12.19 7.76 -2.71
C PHE A 124 -12.30 6.71 -1.61
N LYS A 125 -13.12 5.68 -1.81
CA LYS A 125 -13.28 4.55 -0.89
C LYS A 125 -12.60 3.31 -1.43
N ARG A 126 -11.78 2.68 -0.58
CA ARG A 126 -11.01 1.46 -0.87
C ARG A 126 -11.90 0.24 -1.04
#